data_AF-F9ERA6-F1
#
_entry.id   AF-F9ERA6-F1
#
_cell.length_a   1.000
_cell.length_b   1.000
_cell.length_c   1.000
_cell.angle_alpha   90.00
_cell.angle_beta   90.00
_cell.angle_gamma   90.00
#
_symmetry.space_group_name_H-M   'P 1'
#
loop_
_entity.id
_entity.type
_entity.pdbx_description
1 polymer ?
#
loop_
_entity_poly.entity_id
_entity_poly.type
_entity_poly.pdbx_seq_one_letter_code
_entity_poly.pdbx_strand_id
1 'polypeptide(L)'
;TVGSNDAVGVFTKGAGQTITNNATNINIGDSSYGFVNKQTAGGNTFISNTPSVTVGNDVVYAYSTDTKGSVNNKTALTSTGNGNYGLYSAGNVTNDANINFGSGIGNVGVYSISNGTATNRAGRSITVGGSDPDNNKYGIGMAAGYEKTDHGNIINQGTINVNGKNSIGMYATGRNSTATNNGTINLGADEAVGMYLDNGAKGVNNGTITTVGSPKKVTGVAVRNGATFENNGTIHIDSAGGQAYFKVQGGIIKNYGTFTLGSGAVKEYTPGSKPTGKEVGGVNINAPAGATRATITRNGNPVTPVTISNAVGQRNPLTSSIGMYVDTLRGTNPIGGLIPSGEADLIIGSEASKVTTAKDIEVNGEILKPYNKAIAANPQITNWKIYSGAFTWIATGTIDSATQQIKNLYL
;
A
#
# COMPACT_ATOMS: atom_id res chain seq x y z
N THR A 1 -1.14 -23.60 -28.38
CA THR A 1 0.01 -23.37 -27.48
C THR A 1 0.60 -22.01 -27.78
N VAL A 2 0.86 -21.23 -26.74
CA VAL A 2 1.62 -19.96 -26.79
C VAL A 2 3.03 -20.24 -26.28
N GLY A 3 4.04 -19.63 -26.90
CA GLY A 3 5.43 -19.75 -26.46
C GLY A 3 5.72 -19.04 -25.14
N SER A 4 7.00 -18.90 -24.82
CA SER A 4 7.52 -18.14 -23.67
C SER A 4 8.13 -16.81 -24.12
N ASN A 5 8.43 -15.92 -23.17
CA ASN A 5 9.17 -14.67 -23.38
C ASN A 5 8.46 -13.69 -24.33
N ASP A 6 7.46 -12.99 -23.80
CA ASP A 6 6.63 -12.00 -24.48
C ASP A 6 5.80 -12.54 -25.66
N ALA A 7 5.60 -13.87 -25.72
CA ALA A 7 4.76 -14.46 -26.75
C ALA A 7 3.29 -14.08 -26.54
N VAL A 8 2.56 -13.87 -27.63
CA VAL A 8 1.14 -13.54 -27.60
C VAL A 8 0.36 -14.62 -28.34
N GLY A 9 -0.63 -15.22 -27.67
CA GLY A 9 -1.47 -16.25 -28.28
C GLY A 9 -2.41 -15.68 -29.33
N VAL A 10 -3.28 -14.75 -28.93
CA VAL A 10 -4.18 -14.03 -29.83
C VAL A 10 -4.02 -12.54 -29.61
N PHE A 11 -3.71 -11.81 -30.68
CA PHE A 11 -3.62 -10.36 -30.67
C PHE A 11 -4.77 -9.76 -31.48
N THR A 12 -5.49 -8.80 -30.91
CA THR A 12 -6.58 -8.07 -31.59
C THR A 12 -6.37 -6.56 -31.51
N LYS A 13 -6.62 -5.90 -32.63
CA LYS A 13 -6.67 -4.45 -32.81
C LYS A 13 -7.78 -4.13 -33.81
N GLY A 14 -8.55 -3.06 -33.59
CA GLY A 14 -9.76 -2.73 -34.35
C GLY A 14 -10.93 -2.39 -33.45
N ALA A 15 -12.09 -2.08 -34.03
CA ALA A 15 -13.30 -1.69 -33.31
C ALA A 15 -14.45 -2.66 -33.57
N GLY A 16 -15.32 -2.88 -32.58
CA GLY A 16 -16.49 -3.76 -32.68
C GLY A 16 -16.18 -5.26 -32.83
N GLN A 17 -14.94 -5.68 -32.54
CA GLN A 17 -14.53 -7.07 -32.72
C GLN A 17 -15.09 -7.96 -31.61
N THR A 18 -15.41 -9.21 -31.96
CA THR A 18 -15.74 -10.26 -30.97
C THR A 18 -14.72 -11.38 -31.05
N ILE A 19 -14.08 -11.70 -29.93
CA ILE A 19 -13.07 -12.73 -29.78
C ILE A 19 -13.64 -13.80 -28.85
N THR A 20 -13.88 -14.99 -29.39
CA THR A 20 -14.45 -16.11 -28.62
C THR A 20 -13.43 -17.23 -28.50
N ASN A 21 -13.05 -17.54 -27.26
CA ASN A 21 -12.22 -18.68 -26.94
C ASN A 21 -13.10 -19.88 -26.50
N ASN A 22 -13.17 -20.90 -27.37
CA ASN A 22 -13.83 -22.19 -27.11
C ASN A 22 -12.82 -23.35 -27.20
N ALA A 23 -11.53 -23.08 -27.04
CA ALA A 23 -10.51 -24.12 -27.13
C ALA A 23 -10.73 -25.19 -26.05
N THR A 24 -10.49 -26.45 -26.39
CA THR A 24 -10.52 -27.56 -25.42
C THR A 24 -9.36 -27.46 -24.43
N ASN A 25 -8.17 -27.10 -24.91
CA ASN A 25 -6.95 -26.93 -24.12
C ASN A 25 -6.19 -25.67 -24.54
N ILE A 26 -5.62 -24.96 -23.57
CA ILE A 26 -4.73 -23.82 -23.80
C ILE A 26 -3.50 -23.98 -22.91
N ASN A 27 -2.34 -23.92 -23.53
CA ASN A 27 -1.04 -23.86 -22.86
C ASN A 27 -0.40 -22.51 -23.16
N ILE A 28 -0.04 -21.76 -22.13
CA ILE A 28 0.65 -20.47 -22.23
C ILE A 28 2.00 -20.62 -21.52
N GLY A 29 3.09 -20.43 -22.25
CA GLY A 29 4.44 -20.46 -21.67
C GLY A 29 4.70 -19.28 -20.73
N ASP A 30 5.71 -19.41 -19.88
CA ASP A 30 6.08 -18.37 -18.92
C ASP A 30 6.42 -17.02 -19.58
N SER A 31 6.13 -15.95 -18.84
CA SER A 31 6.35 -14.55 -19.25
C SER A 31 5.65 -14.19 -20.56
N SER A 32 4.40 -14.61 -20.74
CA SER A 32 3.66 -14.46 -22.00
C SER A 32 2.20 -14.02 -21.79
N TYR A 33 1.54 -13.68 -22.90
CA TYR A 33 0.15 -13.26 -22.94
C TYR A 33 -0.73 -14.29 -23.65
N GLY A 34 -1.85 -14.66 -23.03
CA GLY A 34 -2.86 -15.50 -23.69
C GLY A 34 -3.60 -14.73 -24.78
N PHE A 35 -4.37 -13.74 -24.36
CA PHE A 35 -5.23 -12.92 -25.22
C PHE A 35 -4.97 -11.44 -24.99
N VAL A 36 -4.65 -10.71 -26.07
CA VAL A 36 -4.34 -9.28 -26.05
C VAL A 36 -5.32 -8.52 -26.92
N ASN A 37 -6.07 -7.59 -26.33
CA ASN A 37 -6.85 -6.58 -27.04
C ASN A 37 -6.18 -5.21 -26.88
N LYS A 38 -5.43 -4.78 -27.90
CA LYS A 38 -4.67 -3.53 -27.88
C LYS A 38 -5.37 -2.46 -28.71
N GLN A 39 -6.50 -1.99 -28.17
CA GLN A 39 -7.28 -0.87 -28.71
C GLN A 39 -7.63 0.09 -27.58
N THR A 40 -7.76 1.40 -27.83
CA THR A 40 -8.08 2.38 -26.75
C THR A 40 -9.57 2.47 -26.44
N ALA A 41 -10.43 2.50 -27.45
CA ALA A 41 -11.88 2.67 -27.30
C ALA A 41 -12.63 2.01 -28.47
N GLY A 42 -12.35 0.72 -28.70
CA GLY A 42 -12.88 -0.06 -29.83
C GLY A 42 -14.25 -0.66 -29.58
N GLY A 43 -14.63 -0.87 -28.32
CA GLY A 43 -15.85 -1.61 -28.01
C GLY A 43 -15.73 -3.10 -28.32
N ASN A 44 -14.52 -3.66 -28.27
CA ASN A 44 -14.29 -5.08 -28.55
C ASN A 44 -14.76 -5.95 -27.39
N THR A 45 -15.21 -7.17 -27.68
CA THR A 45 -15.70 -8.13 -26.69
C THR A 45 -14.87 -9.40 -26.73
N PHE A 46 -14.22 -9.74 -25.63
CA PHE A 46 -13.57 -11.03 -25.42
C PHE A 46 -14.47 -11.93 -24.57
N ILE A 47 -14.69 -13.17 -25.02
CA ILE A 47 -15.48 -14.19 -24.34
C ILE A 47 -14.62 -15.44 -24.19
N SER A 48 -14.41 -15.88 -22.96
CA SER A 48 -13.66 -17.11 -22.67
C SER A 48 -14.58 -18.19 -22.13
N ASN A 49 -14.74 -19.29 -22.88
CA ASN A 49 -15.56 -20.45 -22.52
C ASN A 49 -14.77 -21.75 -22.37
N THR A 50 -13.44 -21.74 -22.56
CA THR A 50 -12.59 -22.91 -22.28
C THR A 50 -12.84 -23.41 -20.84
N PRO A 51 -12.89 -24.72 -20.58
CA PRO A 51 -13.21 -25.22 -19.24
C PRO A 51 -12.25 -24.72 -18.15
N SER A 52 -10.94 -24.86 -18.38
CA SER A 52 -9.91 -24.40 -17.45
C SER A 52 -8.59 -24.09 -18.16
N VAL A 53 -7.78 -23.24 -17.52
CA VAL A 53 -6.41 -22.93 -17.94
C VAL A 53 -5.51 -22.88 -16.71
N THR A 54 -4.36 -23.54 -16.81
CA THR A 54 -3.29 -23.46 -15.81
C THR A 54 -2.19 -22.54 -16.33
N VAL A 55 -1.73 -21.61 -15.48
CA VAL A 55 -0.66 -20.66 -15.80
C VAL A 55 0.58 -20.90 -14.93
N GLY A 56 1.75 -20.68 -15.53
CA GLY A 56 3.06 -20.83 -14.90
C GLY A 56 3.51 -19.56 -14.19
N ASN A 57 4.57 -18.93 -14.68
CA ASN A 57 5.13 -17.68 -14.15
C ASN A 57 4.90 -16.50 -15.09
N ASP A 58 4.62 -15.33 -14.52
CA ASP A 58 4.55 -14.03 -15.21
C ASP A 58 3.60 -14.04 -16.42
N VAL A 59 2.55 -14.86 -16.37
CA VAL A 59 1.56 -14.95 -17.45
C VAL A 59 0.45 -13.94 -17.24
N VAL A 60 0.04 -13.26 -18.31
CA VAL A 60 -1.21 -12.51 -18.35
C VAL A 60 -2.23 -13.27 -19.20
N TYR A 61 -3.26 -13.83 -18.57
CA TYR A 61 -4.23 -14.64 -19.30
C TYR A 61 -5.03 -13.81 -20.31
N ALA A 62 -5.65 -12.71 -19.86
CA ALA A 62 -6.33 -11.75 -20.73
C ALA A 62 -5.92 -10.32 -20.40
N TYR A 63 -5.50 -9.57 -21.43
CA TYR A 63 -5.09 -8.17 -21.35
C TYR A 63 -5.89 -7.32 -22.33
N SER A 64 -6.46 -6.21 -21.86
CA SER A 64 -7.20 -5.28 -22.71
C SER A 64 -6.92 -3.82 -22.33
N THR A 65 -6.56 -2.99 -23.31
CA THR A 65 -6.52 -1.53 -23.13
C THR A 65 -7.81 -0.84 -23.58
N ASP A 66 -8.82 -1.60 -23.98
CA ASP A 66 -10.03 -1.04 -24.58
C ASP A 66 -10.99 -0.57 -23.50
N THR A 67 -11.02 0.75 -23.29
CA THR A 67 -11.87 1.43 -22.31
C THR A 67 -13.37 1.26 -22.57
N LYS A 68 -13.77 0.92 -23.81
CA LYS A 68 -15.16 0.60 -24.16
C LYS A 68 -15.41 -0.90 -24.32
N GLY A 69 -14.35 -1.71 -24.19
CA GLY A 69 -14.42 -3.15 -24.42
C GLY A 69 -15.02 -3.91 -23.24
N SER A 70 -15.30 -5.19 -23.48
CA SER A 70 -15.74 -6.14 -22.46
C SER A 70 -14.90 -7.42 -22.45
N VAL A 71 -14.61 -7.94 -21.26
CA VAL A 71 -13.90 -9.19 -20.98
C VAL A 71 -14.83 -10.07 -20.16
N ASN A 72 -15.37 -11.13 -20.78
CA ASN A 72 -16.33 -12.04 -20.16
C ASN A 72 -15.66 -13.41 -19.96
N ASN A 73 -15.25 -13.69 -18.72
CA ASN A 73 -14.55 -14.92 -18.38
C ASN A 73 -15.51 -15.97 -17.79
N LYS A 74 -15.61 -17.14 -18.43
CA LYS A 74 -16.22 -18.35 -17.88
C LYS A 74 -15.20 -19.49 -17.73
N THR A 75 -13.92 -19.21 -17.93
CA THR A 75 -12.82 -20.17 -17.83
C THR A 75 -12.25 -20.16 -16.42
N ALA A 76 -12.15 -21.35 -15.81
CA ALA A 76 -11.46 -21.47 -14.53
C ALA A 76 -9.95 -21.25 -14.72
N LEU A 77 -9.33 -20.43 -13.89
CA LEU A 77 -7.90 -20.15 -13.96
C LEU A 77 -7.20 -20.73 -12.73
N THR A 78 -6.03 -21.34 -12.91
CA THR A 78 -5.23 -21.85 -11.79
C THR A 78 -3.76 -21.49 -11.99
N SER A 79 -3.11 -20.93 -10.97
CA SER A 79 -1.65 -20.70 -11.01
C SER A 79 -0.89 -21.93 -10.53
N THR A 80 0.33 -22.07 -11.03
CA THR A 80 1.38 -22.97 -10.49
C THR A 80 2.67 -22.22 -10.15
N GLY A 81 2.84 -21.01 -10.70
CA GLY A 81 3.98 -20.13 -10.45
C GLY A 81 3.58 -18.74 -9.96
N ASN A 82 4.47 -17.77 -10.17
CA ASN A 82 4.45 -16.44 -9.57
C ASN A 82 4.08 -15.33 -10.56
N GLY A 83 3.74 -14.13 -10.07
CA GLY A 83 3.66 -12.91 -10.89
C GLY A 83 2.57 -12.87 -11.96
N ASN A 84 1.59 -13.77 -11.91
CA ASN A 84 0.57 -13.90 -12.94
C ASN A 84 -0.56 -12.87 -12.79
N TYR A 85 -1.19 -12.50 -13.90
CA TYR A 85 -2.42 -11.72 -13.95
C TYR A 85 -3.51 -12.51 -14.67
N GLY A 86 -4.66 -12.69 -14.02
CA GLY A 86 -5.79 -13.39 -14.63
C GLY A 86 -6.46 -12.51 -15.69
N LEU A 87 -7.19 -11.50 -15.22
CA LEU A 87 -7.93 -10.58 -16.10
C LEU A 87 -7.43 -9.15 -15.87
N TYR A 88 -6.77 -8.56 -16.86
CA TYR A 88 -6.28 -7.18 -16.83
C TYR A 88 -7.02 -6.37 -17.88
N SER A 89 -7.76 -5.32 -17.49
CA SER A 89 -8.58 -4.57 -18.45
C SER A 89 -8.78 -3.11 -18.10
N ALA A 90 -8.78 -2.26 -19.14
CA ALA A 90 -9.28 -0.89 -19.09
C ALA A 90 -10.80 -0.76 -19.26
N GLY A 91 -11.46 -1.82 -19.72
CA GLY A 91 -12.91 -1.85 -20.00
C GLY A 91 -13.71 -2.54 -18.91
N ASN A 92 -14.87 -3.09 -19.28
CA ASN A 92 -15.69 -3.89 -18.38
C ASN A 92 -15.16 -5.33 -18.28
N VAL A 93 -15.09 -5.88 -17.07
CA VAL A 93 -14.73 -7.29 -16.82
C VAL A 93 -15.84 -7.97 -16.04
N THR A 94 -16.28 -9.12 -16.53
CA THR A 94 -17.17 -10.04 -15.80
C THR A 94 -16.45 -11.35 -15.61
N ASN A 95 -16.08 -11.67 -14.36
CA ASN A 95 -15.60 -12.99 -14.00
C ASN A 95 -16.75 -13.87 -13.50
N ASP A 96 -17.08 -14.90 -14.28
CA ASP A 96 -18.12 -15.90 -14.03
C ASP A 96 -17.53 -17.32 -13.91
N ALA A 97 -16.32 -17.42 -13.35
CA ALA A 97 -15.61 -18.67 -13.08
C ALA A 97 -14.68 -18.52 -11.87
N ASN A 98 -14.16 -19.64 -11.36
CA ASN A 98 -13.22 -19.60 -10.24
C ASN A 98 -11.81 -19.26 -10.73
N ILE A 99 -11.13 -18.36 -10.03
CA ILE A 99 -9.71 -18.06 -10.22
C ILE A 99 -8.98 -18.55 -8.97
N ASN A 100 -8.18 -19.60 -9.10
CA ASN A 100 -7.36 -20.15 -8.03
C ASN A 100 -5.90 -19.78 -8.22
N PHE A 101 -5.54 -18.58 -7.77
CA PHE A 101 -4.18 -18.08 -7.73
C PHE A 101 -3.55 -18.24 -6.33
N GLY A 102 -3.99 -19.26 -5.59
CA GLY A 102 -3.56 -19.56 -4.22
C GLY A 102 -2.12 -20.08 -4.12
N SER A 103 -1.56 -20.60 -5.20
CA SER A 103 -0.16 -21.01 -5.27
C SER A 103 0.71 -19.85 -5.78
N GLY A 104 1.99 -19.85 -5.42
CA GLY A 104 2.94 -18.82 -5.83
C GLY A 104 2.78 -17.48 -5.11
N ILE A 105 3.62 -16.53 -5.49
CA ILE A 105 3.77 -15.21 -4.91
C ILE A 105 3.47 -14.15 -5.97
N GLY A 106 2.77 -13.08 -5.59
CA GLY A 106 2.60 -11.91 -6.47
C GLY A 106 1.54 -12.08 -7.56
N ASN A 107 0.65 -13.06 -7.43
CA ASN A 107 -0.40 -13.31 -8.41
C ASN A 107 -1.60 -12.37 -8.19
N VAL A 108 -2.13 -11.79 -9.28
CA VAL A 108 -3.28 -10.91 -9.28
C VAL A 108 -4.45 -11.54 -10.04
N GLY A 109 -5.59 -11.73 -9.36
CA GLY A 109 -6.76 -12.36 -9.99
C GLY A 109 -7.36 -11.49 -11.08
N VAL A 110 -7.79 -10.29 -10.71
CA VAL A 110 -8.43 -9.33 -11.63
C VAL A 110 -7.90 -7.92 -11.39
N TYR A 111 -7.56 -7.19 -12.45
CA TYR A 111 -7.04 -5.83 -12.40
C TYR A 111 -7.81 -4.91 -13.37
N SER A 112 -8.47 -3.90 -12.81
CA SER A 112 -9.18 -2.84 -13.51
C SER A 112 -8.38 -1.52 -13.52
N ILE A 113 -8.26 -0.88 -14.69
CA ILE A 113 -7.55 0.40 -14.90
C ILE A 113 -8.38 1.36 -15.77
N SER A 114 -7.94 2.61 -15.93
CA SER A 114 -8.52 3.58 -16.89
C SER A 114 -10.05 3.74 -16.86
N ASN A 115 -10.64 3.84 -15.66
CA ASN A 115 -12.08 3.89 -15.37
C ASN A 115 -12.86 2.60 -15.69
N GLY A 116 -12.19 1.50 -16.03
CA GLY A 116 -12.81 0.19 -16.19
C GLY A 116 -13.57 -0.26 -14.94
N THR A 117 -14.45 -1.24 -15.12
CA THR A 117 -15.18 -1.86 -14.01
C THR A 117 -15.06 -3.37 -14.09
N ALA A 118 -14.52 -3.99 -13.04
CA ALA A 118 -14.35 -5.43 -12.97
C ALA A 118 -15.19 -6.04 -11.86
N THR A 119 -15.97 -7.06 -12.19
CA THR A 119 -16.89 -7.73 -11.27
C THR A 119 -16.56 -9.21 -11.15
N ASN A 120 -16.34 -9.69 -9.92
CA ASN A 120 -16.40 -11.11 -9.58
C ASN A 120 -17.84 -11.47 -9.22
N ARG A 121 -18.49 -12.35 -10.00
CA ARG A 121 -19.91 -12.65 -9.83
C ARG A 121 -20.20 -13.45 -8.56
N ALA A 122 -21.43 -13.31 -8.07
CA ALA A 122 -21.95 -14.15 -6.99
C ALA A 122 -21.79 -15.64 -7.32
N GLY A 123 -21.45 -16.44 -6.31
CA GLY A 123 -21.18 -17.88 -6.46
C GLY A 123 -19.80 -18.22 -7.05
N ARG A 124 -18.95 -17.24 -7.38
CA ARG A 124 -17.59 -17.46 -7.88
C ARG A 124 -16.54 -17.07 -6.86
N SER A 125 -15.40 -17.76 -6.88
CA SER A 125 -14.28 -17.49 -6.00
C SER A 125 -13.05 -16.96 -6.72
N ILE A 126 -12.35 -16.02 -6.07
CA ILE A 126 -10.98 -15.65 -6.39
C ILE A 126 -10.13 -16.00 -5.17
N THR A 127 -9.13 -16.87 -5.33
CA THR A 127 -8.20 -17.25 -4.25
C THR A 127 -6.82 -16.73 -4.58
N VAL A 128 -6.11 -16.14 -3.61
CA VAL A 128 -4.77 -15.57 -3.83
C VAL A 128 -3.74 -16.04 -2.81
N GLY A 129 -2.55 -16.31 -3.35
CA GLY A 129 -1.35 -16.74 -2.65
C GLY A 129 -0.60 -15.58 -2.00
N GLY A 130 0.68 -15.79 -1.69
CA GLY A 130 1.48 -14.90 -0.85
C GLY A 130 1.91 -13.61 -1.55
N SER A 131 2.33 -12.64 -0.74
CA SER A 131 3.08 -11.47 -1.18
C SER A 131 4.54 -11.56 -0.71
N ASP A 132 5.41 -10.92 -1.47
CA ASP A 132 6.78 -10.59 -1.12
C ASP A 132 6.95 -9.07 -1.27
N PRO A 133 6.59 -8.31 -0.22
CA PRO A 133 6.66 -6.85 -0.23
C PRO A 133 8.08 -6.32 -0.46
N ASP A 134 9.11 -7.06 -0.03
CA ASP A 134 10.52 -6.64 -0.17
C ASP A 134 10.94 -6.58 -1.65
N ASN A 135 10.32 -7.42 -2.49
CA ASN A 135 10.54 -7.45 -3.93
C ASN A 135 9.36 -6.87 -4.74
N ASN A 136 8.46 -6.11 -4.11
CA ASN A 136 7.27 -5.50 -4.74
C ASN A 136 6.33 -6.48 -5.43
N LYS A 137 6.22 -7.73 -4.94
CA LYS A 137 5.31 -8.74 -5.49
C LYS A 137 4.12 -8.90 -4.55
N TYR A 138 2.92 -8.56 -5.01
CA TYR A 138 1.72 -8.59 -4.16
C TYR A 138 0.69 -9.59 -4.67
N GLY A 139 0.31 -10.55 -3.82
CA GLY A 139 -0.84 -11.40 -4.08
C GLY A 139 -2.12 -10.58 -3.88
N ILE A 140 -2.92 -10.38 -4.93
CA ILE A 140 -4.10 -9.50 -4.88
C ILE A 140 -5.31 -10.16 -5.54
N GLY A 141 -6.42 -10.31 -4.82
CA GLY A 141 -7.66 -10.86 -5.38
C GLY A 141 -8.19 -10.00 -6.52
N MET A 142 -8.49 -8.74 -6.20
CA MET A 142 -8.92 -7.73 -7.17
C MET A 142 -8.20 -6.40 -6.96
N ALA A 143 -7.72 -5.77 -8.03
CA ALA A 143 -6.99 -4.50 -8.01
C ALA A 143 -7.67 -3.42 -8.88
N ALA A 144 -7.61 -2.16 -8.43
CA ALA A 144 -8.15 -0.99 -9.12
C ALA A 144 -7.17 0.19 -9.12
N GLY A 145 -6.91 0.73 -10.31
CA GLY A 145 -6.04 1.90 -10.52
C GLY A 145 -4.56 1.61 -10.31
N TYR A 146 -3.73 2.64 -10.49
CA TYR A 146 -2.28 2.55 -10.36
C TYR A 146 -1.72 3.89 -9.86
N GLU A 147 -0.89 3.81 -8.83
CA GLU A 147 -0.30 4.97 -8.14
C GLU A 147 -1.35 6.05 -7.80
N LYS A 148 -1.14 7.30 -8.24
CA LYS A 148 -1.96 8.47 -7.87
C LYS A 148 -2.91 8.92 -8.98
N THR A 149 -2.64 8.56 -10.23
CA THR A 149 -3.27 9.18 -11.41
C THR A 149 -4.20 8.24 -12.16
N ASP A 150 -3.89 6.95 -12.20
CA ASP A 150 -4.77 5.98 -12.82
C ASP A 150 -5.87 5.55 -11.84
N HIS A 151 -6.98 5.08 -12.39
CA HIS A 151 -8.18 4.80 -11.63
C HIS A 151 -8.96 3.63 -12.23
N GLY A 152 -9.61 2.84 -11.39
CA GLY A 152 -10.43 1.71 -11.82
C GLY A 152 -11.48 1.35 -10.77
N ASN A 153 -12.40 0.47 -11.14
CA ASN A 153 -13.47 0.05 -10.25
C ASN A 153 -13.47 -1.48 -10.12
N ILE A 154 -13.50 -1.99 -8.90
CA ILE A 154 -13.59 -3.43 -8.61
C ILE A 154 -14.78 -3.74 -7.69
N ILE A 155 -15.52 -4.78 -8.04
CA ILE A 155 -16.72 -5.20 -7.32
C ILE A 155 -16.64 -6.70 -7.05
N ASN A 156 -16.62 -7.09 -5.77
CA ASN A 156 -16.77 -8.47 -5.36
C ASN A 156 -18.23 -8.76 -5.00
N GLN A 157 -18.92 -9.60 -5.78
CA GLN A 157 -20.22 -10.17 -5.42
C GLN A 157 -20.09 -11.63 -4.95
N GLY A 158 -18.95 -12.26 -5.23
CA GLY A 158 -18.65 -13.64 -4.87
C GLY A 158 -17.82 -13.75 -3.59
N THR A 159 -16.84 -14.64 -3.61
CA THR A 159 -15.91 -14.84 -2.50
C THR A 159 -14.48 -14.51 -2.92
N ILE A 160 -13.73 -13.80 -2.08
CA ILE A 160 -12.28 -13.67 -2.20
C ILE A 160 -11.63 -14.40 -1.02
N ASN A 161 -10.73 -15.34 -1.30
CA ASN A 161 -9.97 -16.06 -0.28
C ASN A 161 -8.52 -15.57 -0.27
N VAL A 162 -8.10 -14.97 0.83
CA VAL A 162 -6.78 -14.38 1.04
C VAL A 162 -5.97 -15.38 1.87
N ASN A 163 -5.33 -16.32 1.17
CA ASN A 163 -4.71 -17.51 1.78
C ASN A 163 -3.18 -17.42 1.85
N GLY A 164 -2.60 -16.33 1.36
CA GLY A 164 -1.16 -16.09 1.41
C GLY A 164 -0.76 -15.06 2.45
N LYS A 165 0.42 -15.23 3.02
CA LYS A 165 0.98 -14.23 3.94
C LYS A 165 1.10 -12.87 3.22
N ASN A 166 0.77 -11.78 3.90
CA ASN A 166 0.84 -10.40 3.38
C ASN A 166 -0.02 -10.12 2.13
N SER A 167 -0.94 -11.03 1.75
CA SER A 167 -1.75 -10.84 0.55
C SER A 167 -3.00 -10.01 0.82
N ILE A 168 -3.59 -9.50 -0.26
CA ILE A 168 -4.64 -8.49 -0.23
C ILE A 168 -5.88 -9.04 -0.93
N GLY A 169 -7.03 -8.94 -0.28
CA GLY A 169 -8.31 -9.28 -0.90
C GLY A 169 -8.65 -8.32 -2.04
N MET A 170 -8.83 -7.05 -1.70
CA MET A 170 -9.10 -5.97 -2.66
C MET A 170 -8.16 -4.79 -2.47
N TYR A 171 -7.55 -4.30 -3.55
CA TYR A 171 -6.66 -3.14 -3.55
C TYR A 171 -7.22 -2.04 -4.46
N ALA A 172 -7.27 -0.79 -3.97
CA ALA A 172 -7.60 0.36 -4.80
C ALA A 172 -6.71 1.56 -4.48
N THR A 173 -6.20 2.22 -5.52
CA THR A 173 -5.36 3.41 -5.41
C THR A 173 -5.72 4.44 -6.47
N GLY A 174 -5.47 5.71 -6.16
CA GLY A 174 -5.71 6.82 -7.07
C GLY A 174 -7.10 7.43 -6.88
N ARG A 175 -7.19 8.74 -7.13
CA ARG A 175 -8.44 9.48 -6.99
C ARG A 175 -9.47 8.94 -8.00
N ASN A 176 -10.67 8.64 -7.51
CA ASN A 176 -11.78 8.01 -8.24
C ASN A 176 -11.72 6.49 -8.40
N SER A 177 -10.66 5.82 -7.95
CA SER A 177 -10.71 4.36 -7.85
C SER A 177 -11.72 3.91 -6.81
N THR A 178 -12.43 2.82 -7.10
CA THR A 178 -13.39 2.24 -6.16
C THR A 178 -13.16 0.75 -5.92
N ALA A 179 -13.33 0.32 -4.67
CA ALA A 179 -13.38 -1.08 -4.29
C ALA A 179 -14.65 -1.37 -3.48
N THR A 180 -15.54 -2.20 -4.01
CA THR A 180 -16.82 -2.52 -3.37
C THR A 180 -16.92 -4.01 -3.07
N ASN A 181 -17.00 -4.37 -1.78
CA ASN A 181 -17.31 -5.73 -1.36
C ASN A 181 -18.81 -5.87 -1.07
N ASN A 182 -19.53 -6.58 -1.94
CA ASN A 182 -20.91 -7.01 -1.72
C ASN A 182 -21.01 -8.49 -1.33
N GLY A 183 -19.93 -9.26 -1.48
CA GLY A 183 -19.84 -10.67 -1.16
C GLY A 183 -19.05 -10.93 0.12
N THR A 184 -18.17 -11.94 0.08
CA THR A 184 -17.33 -12.33 1.23
C THR A 184 -15.86 -12.18 0.91
N ILE A 185 -15.07 -11.67 1.86
CA ILE A 185 -13.62 -11.72 1.87
C ILE A 185 -13.18 -12.53 3.09
N ASN A 186 -12.54 -13.68 2.84
CA ASN A 186 -12.01 -14.59 3.85
C ASN A 186 -10.51 -14.33 4.03
N LEU A 187 -10.09 -14.01 5.25
CA LEU A 187 -8.71 -13.72 5.64
C LEU A 187 -8.14 -14.94 6.34
N GLY A 188 -7.46 -15.81 5.58
CA GLY A 188 -7.00 -17.12 6.03
C GLY A 188 -5.51 -17.19 6.39
N ALA A 189 -4.77 -16.10 6.23
CA ALA A 189 -3.32 -16.10 6.38
C ALA A 189 -2.79 -14.95 7.24
N ASP A 190 -1.58 -15.14 7.78
CA ASP A 190 -0.90 -14.14 8.59
C ASP A 190 -0.66 -12.85 7.81
N GLU A 191 -0.84 -11.71 8.47
CA GLU A 191 -0.62 -10.37 7.91
C GLU A 191 -1.47 -10.08 6.66
N ALA A 192 -2.51 -10.87 6.41
CA ALA A 192 -3.45 -10.67 5.32
C ALA A 192 -4.25 -9.37 5.50
N VAL A 193 -4.58 -8.74 4.38
CA VAL A 193 -5.38 -7.50 4.34
C VAL A 193 -6.67 -7.74 3.56
N GLY A 194 -7.83 -7.42 4.14
CA GLY A 194 -9.10 -7.55 3.43
C GLY A 194 -9.25 -6.53 2.31
N MET A 195 -9.25 -5.25 2.67
CA MET A 195 -9.27 -4.15 1.72
C MET A 195 -8.13 -3.17 1.99
N TYR A 196 -7.37 -2.79 0.96
CA TYR A 196 -6.31 -1.79 1.04
C TYR A 196 -6.63 -0.61 0.11
N LEU A 197 -6.73 0.58 0.68
CA LEU A 197 -7.19 1.79 -0.01
C LEU A 197 -6.18 2.91 0.16
N ASP A 198 -5.78 3.52 -0.95
CA ASP A 198 -4.71 4.50 -0.98
C ASP A 198 -4.98 5.68 -1.94
N ASN A 199 -4.23 6.77 -1.77
CA ASN A 199 -4.19 7.93 -2.67
C ASN A 199 -5.57 8.48 -3.10
N GLY A 200 -6.51 8.60 -2.15
CA GLY A 200 -7.85 9.13 -2.41
C GLY A 200 -8.86 8.14 -3.01
N ALA A 201 -8.53 6.84 -3.05
CA ALA A 201 -9.47 5.78 -3.44
C ALA A 201 -10.65 5.67 -2.45
N LYS A 202 -11.75 5.08 -2.91
CA LYS A 202 -12.96 4.86 -2.11
C LYS A 202 -13.23 3.36 -1.96
N GLY A 203 -13.41 2.90 -0.73
CA GLY A 203 -13.82 1.54 -0.45
C GLY A 203 -15.19 1.47 0.22
N VAL A 204 -15.97 0.46 -0.13
CA VAL A 204 -17.26 0.17 0.53
C VAL A 204 -17.34 -1.30 0.86
N ASN A 205 -17.69 -1.64 2.10
CA ASN A 205 -18.06 -2.99 2.48
C ASN A 205 -19.57 -3.06 2.77
N ASN A 206 -20.33 -3.72 1.90
CA ASN A 206 -21.73 -4.08 2.13
C ASN A 206 -21.89 -5.55 2.54
N GLY A 207 -20.88 -6.38 2.26
CA GLY A 207 -20.86 -7.80 2.57
C GLY A 207 -20.09 -8.12 3.86
N THR A 208 -19.34 -9.22 3.83
CA THR A 208 -18.56 -9.70 4.98
C THR A 208 -17.07 -9.66 4.69
N ILE A 209 -16.29 -9.16 5.65
CA ILE A 209 -14.84 -9.35 5.74
C ILE A 209 -14.60 -10.13 7.03
N THR A 210 -14.03 -11.33 6.94
CA THR A 210 -13.88 -12.22 8.10
C THR A 210 -12.56 -12.97 8.11
N THR A 211 -11.99 -13.17 9.30
CA THR A 211 -10.93 -14.16 9.51
C THR A 211 -11.47 -15.58 9.35
N VAL A 212 -10.62 -16.48 8.85
CA VAL A 212 -10.88 -17.93 8.76
C VAL A 212 -9.69 -18.68 9.34
N GLY A 213 -9.94 -19.61 10.26
CA GLY A 213 -8.87 -20.29 10.99
C GLY A 213 -8.32 -19.44 12.14
N SER A 214 -7.00 -19.44 12.34
CA SER A 214 -6.34 -18.69 13.42
C SER A 214 -5.12 -17.88 12.93
N PRO A 215 -5.28 -17.02 11.91
CA PRO A 215 -4.20 -16.19 11.40
C PRO A 215 -3.78 -15.12 12.41
N LYS A 216 -2.57 -14.59 12.25
CA LYS A 216 -1.98 -13.56 13.12
C LYS A 216 -1.84 -12.25 12.38
N LYS A 217 -1.95 -11.14 13.12
CA LYS A 217 -1.74 -9.76 12.61
C LYS A 217 -2.57 -9.40 11.37
N VAL A 218 -3.74 -10.00 11.21
CA VAL A 218 -4.65 -9.70 10.10
C VAL A 218 -5.15 -8.26 10.20
N THR A 219 -5.22 -7.57 9.05
CA THR A 219 -5.87 -6.26 8.94
C THR A 219 -7.17 -6.40 8.15
N GLY A 220 -8.30 -6.05 8.74
CA GLY A 220 -9.57 -6.01 8.01
C GLY A 220 -9.52 -5.03 6.85
N VAL A 221 -9.28 -3.75 7.16
CA VAL A 221 -9.22 -2.66 6.18
C VAL A 221 -8.11 -1.68 6.49
N ALA A 222 -7.27 -1.40 5.50
CA ALA A 222 -6.22 -0.38 5.54
C ALA A 222 -6.61 0.83 4.69
N VAL A 223 -6.56 2.04 5.26
CA VAL A 223 -6.97 3.30 4.61
C VAL A 223 -5.89 4.37 4.80
N ARG A 224 -5.34 4.86 3.68
CA ARG A 224 -4.15 5.73 3.66
C ARG A 224 -4.28 6.88 2.66
N ASN A 225 -3.43 7.91 2.82
CA ASN A 225 -3.24 9.03 1.89
C ASN A 225 -4.55 9.63 1.34
N GLY A 226 -5.46 10.01 2.25
CA GLY A 226 -6.75 10.63 1.90
C GLY A 226 -7.80 9.68 1.33
N ALA A 227 -7.55 8.37 1.28
CA ALA A 227 -8.57 7.39 0.91
C ALA A 227 -9.74 7.38 1.92
N THR A 228 -10.91 6.93 1.47
CA THR A 228 -12.11 6.85 2.30
C THR A 228 -12.69 5.44 2.28
N PHE A 229 -13.14 4.95 3.42
CA PHE A 229 -13.81 3.67 3.57
C PHE A 229 -15.16 3.82 4.26
N GLU A 230 -16.18 3.13 3.76
CA GLU A 230 -17.50 3.03 4.38
C GLU A 230 -17.85 1.55 4.64
N ASN A 231 -18.07 1.19 5.91
CA ASN A 231 -18.58 -0.13 6.27
C ASN A 231 -20.10 -0.06 6.51
N ASN A 232 -20.87 -0.79 5.71
CA ASN A 232 -22.30 -1.03 5.88
C ASN A 232 -22.61 -2.50 6.26
N GLY A 233 -21.66 -3.40 6.03
CA GLY A 233 -21.78 -4.83 6.30
C GLY A 233 -21.10 -5.27 7.59
N THR A 234 -20.49 -6.46 7.57
CA THR A 234 -19.83 -7.06 8.73
C THR A 234 -18.32 -7.12 8.55
N ILE A 235 -17.59 -6.74 9.59
CA ILE A 235 -16.15 -6.97 9.73
C ILE A 235 -15.90 -7.80 10.98
N HIS A 236 -15.43 -9.03 10.82
CA HIS A 236 -15.07 -9.92 11.92
C HIS A 236 -13.58 -10.23 11.89
N ILE A 237 -12.84 -9.82 12.93
CA ILE A 237 -11.40 -10.11 13.03
C ILE A 237 -11.13 -10.87 14.32
N ASP A 238 -10.86 -12.16 14.17
CA ASP A 238 -10.38 -13.06 15.21
C ASP A 238 -8.93 -13.45 14.91
N SER A 239 -7.99 -12.62 15.35
CA SER A 239 -6.58 -12.74 14.99
C SER A 239 -5.69 -12.13 16.06
N ALA A 240 -4.74 -12.91 16.59
CA ALA A 240 -3.76 -12.40 17.56
C ALA A 240 -2.92 -11.27 16.95
N GLY A 241 -2.93 -10.11 17.61
CA GLY A 241 -2.28 -8.89 17.11
C GLY A 241 -2.93 -8.30 15.85
N GLY A 242 -4.13 -8.77 15.50
CA GLY A 242 -4.90 -8.26 14.36
C GLY A 242 -5.63 -6.96 14.66
N GLN A 243 -6.15 -6.34 13.61
CA GLN A 243 -6.86 -5.08 13.67
C GLN A 243 -7.99 -5.02 12.64
N ALA A 244 -9.15 -4.47 13.01
CA ALA A 244 -10.21 -4.21 12.03
C ALA A 244 -9.82 -3.08 11.07
N TYR A 245 -9.25 -2.01 11.61
CA TYR A 245 -8.89 -0.82 10.85
C TYR A 245 -7.42 -0.44 11.05
N PHE A 246 -6.74 -0.16 9.94
CA PHE A 246 -5.45 0.51 9.90
C PHE A 246 -5.60 1.86 9.20
N LYS A 247 -5.39 2.97 9.93
CA LYS A 247 -5.63 4.31 9.41
C LYS A 247 -4.39 5.19 9.57
N VAL A 248 -3.89 5.75 8.47
CA VAL A 248 -2.75 6.68 8.45
C VAL A 248 -2.91 7.77 7.40
N GLN A 249 -2.12 8.83 7.50
CA GLN A 249 -1.94 9.83 6.43
C GLN A 249 -3.26 10.41 5.88
N GLY A 250 -4.19 10.76 6.77
CA GLY A 250 -5.47 11.36 6.39
C GLY A 250 -6.54 10.39 5.84
N GLY A 251 -6.37 9.08 6.00
CA GLY A 251 -7.44 8.11 5.71
C GLY A 251 -8.71 8.39 6.52
N ILE A 252 -9.88 8.16 5.91
CA ILE A 252 -11.19 8.41 6.51
C ILE A 252 -11.97 7.10 6.59
N ILE A 253 -12.48 6.76 7.76
CA ILE A 253 -13.29 5.54 7.98
C ILE A 253 -14.64 5.96 8.54
N LYS A 254 -15.71 5.50 7.90
CA LYS A 254 -17.09 5.60 8.37
C LYS A 254 -17.63 4.19 8.57
N ASN A 255 -18.15 3.90 9.75
CA ASN A 255 -18.70 2.59 10.07
C ASN A 255 -20.17 2.72 10.44
N TYR A 256 -21.04 2.21 9.58
CA TYR A 256 -22.48 2.07 9.76
C TYR A 256 -22.90 0.61 10.01
N GLY A 257 -22.04 -0.36 9.68
CA GLY A 257 -22.25 -1.79 9.88
C GLY A 257 -21.73 -2.33 11.21
N THR A 258 -21.64 -3.66 11.31
CA THR A 258 -21.17 -4.37 12.51
C THR A 258 -19.68 -4.65 12.46
N PHE A 259 -19.04 -4.63 13.63
CA PHE A 259 -17.68 -5.14 13.77
C PHE A 259 -17.57 -6.01 15.04
N THR A 260 -16.89 -7.15 14.91
CA THR A 260 -16.69 -8.11 16.01
C THR A 260 -15.22 -8.51 16.08
N LEU A 261 -14.61 -8.41 17.26
CA LEU A 261 -13.18 -8.67 17.46
C LEU A 261 -12.99 -9.88 18.37
N GLY A 262 -12.04 -10.75 18.04
CA GLY A 262 -11.65 -11.93 18.80
C GLY A 262 -10.13 -12.03 18.96
N SER A 263 -9.67 -12.94 19.82
CA SER A 263 -8.25 -13.26 20.03
C SER A 263 -7.32 -12.06 20.28
N GLY A 264 -7.83 -11.02 20.96
CA GLY A 264 -7.06 -9.81 21.28
C GLY A 264 -6.86 -8.86 20.09
N ALA A 265 -7.61 -9.03 18.99
CA ALA A 265 -7.65 -8.06 17.91
C ALA A 265 -8.22 -6.71 18.40
N VAL A 266 -7.72 -5.62 17.83
CA VAL A 266 -8.13 -4.26 18.17
C VAL A 266 -8.99 -3.62 17.09
N LYS A 267 -9.78 -2.61 17.46
CA LYS A 267 -10.65 -1.93 16.50
C LYS A 267 -9.87 -1.09 15.49
N GLU A 268 -9.03 -0.21 15.99
CA GLU A 268 -8.24 0.71 15.16
C GLU A 268 -6.81 0.71 15.67
N TYR A 269 -5.89 0.44 14.76
CA TYR A 269 -4.49 0.78 14.96
C TYR A 269 -4.21 2.05 14.16
N THR A 270 -4.07 3.15 14.90
CA THR A 270 -3.31 4.30 14.42
C THR A 270 -1.89 4.09 14.93
N PRO A 271 -0.84 4.05 14.10
CA PRO A 271 0.53 4.05 14.58
C PRO A 271 0.68 5.19 15.59
N GLY A 272 0.85 4.82 16.85
CA GLY A 272 1.00 5.81 17.91
C GLY A 272 2.28 6.59 17.65
N SER A 273 2.22 7.91 17.79
CA SER A 273 3.43 8.69 18.02
C SER A 273 4.10 8.10 19.26
N LYS A 274 5.27 7.45 19.12
CA LYS A 274 6.01 7.00 20.31
C LYS A 274 6.60 8.24 21.01
N PRO A 275 6.73 8.25 22.36
CA PRO A 275 7.54 9.26 23.02
C PRO A 275 8.95 9.22 22.44
N THR A 276 9.49 10.39 22.11
CA THR A 276 10.83 10.55 21.54
C THR A 276 11.78 11.23 22.53
N GLY A 277 11.31 11.57 23.73
CA GLY A 277 12.10 12.29 24.73
C GLY A 277 13.44 11.64 25.05
N LYS A 278 14.41 12.46 25.47
CA LYS A 278 15.77 12.03 25.81
C LYS A 278 16.31 12.78 27.01
N GLU A 279 17.16 12.11 27.77
CA GLU A 279 17.86 12.69 28.92
C GLU A 279 19.34 12.32 28.89
N VAL A 280 20.22 13.31 29.04
CA VAL A 280 21.68 13.13 29.17
C VAL A 280 22.26 14.26 30.03
N GLY A 281 23.07 13.92 31.04
CA GLY A 281 23.94 14.88 31.72
C GLY A 281 23.26 16.14 32.26
N GLY A 282 22.11 15.98 32.93
CA GLY A 282 21.35 17.10 33.51
C GLY A 282 20.46 17.86 32.52
N VAL A 283 20.41 17.48 31.24
CA VAL A 283 19.46 18.00 30.24
C VAL A 283 18.39 16.95 29.95
N ASN A 284 17.12 17.34 30.05
CA ASN A 284 15.97 16.50 29.70
C ASN A 284 15.12 17.20 28.64
N ILE A 285 14.93 16.53 27.50
CA ILE A 285 13.99 16.93 26.45
C ILE A 285 12.78 16.00 26.56
N ASN A 286 11.70 16.51 27.15
CA ASN A 286 10.44 15.77 27.27
C ASN A 286 9.60 15.96 26.00
N ALA A 287 9.53 14.92 25.18
CA ALA A 287 8.70 14.87 23.98
C ALA A 287 7.75 13.66 24.05
N PRO A 288 6.60 13.80 24.74
CA PRO A 288 5.60 12.74 24.83
C PRO A 288 5.02 12.37 23.46
N ALA A 289 4.43 11.18 23.40
CA ALA A 289 3.63 10.70 22.28
C ALA A 289 2.64 11.78 21.79
N GLY A 290 2.83 12.26 20.56
CA GLY A 290 1.90 13.18 19.89
C GLY A 290 2.02 14.64 20.34
N ALA A 291 3.03 14.98 21.15
CA ALA A 291 3.28 16.35 21.55
C ALA A 291 3.62 17.22 20.33
N THR A 292 2.99 18.39 20.22
CA THR A 292 3.25 19.34 19.13
C THR A 292 4.56 20.10 19.31
N ARG A 293 5.05 20.22 20.55
CA ARG A 293 6.33 20.83 20.92
C ARG A 293 6.90 20.10 22.15
N ALA A 294 8.21 19.88 22.21
CA ALA A 294 8.87 19.33 23.39
C ALA A 294 9.12 20.43 24.44
N THR A 295 9.25 20.02 25.71
CA THR A 295 9.79 20.89 26.77
C THR A 295 11.23 20.50 27.07
N ILE A 296 12.08 21.50 27.34
CA ILE A 296 13.49 21.27 27.68
C ILE A 296 13.72 21.76 29.10
N THR A 297 14.37 20.94 29.93
CA THR A 297 14.86 21.35 31.25
C THR A 297 16.37 21.11 31.36
N ARG A 298 17.06 22.01 32.04
CA ARG A 298 18.50 21.92 32.34
C ARG A 298 18.68 22.05 33.85
N ASN A 299 19.20 20.99 34.48
CA ASN A 299 19.32 20.83 35.93
C ASN A 299 17.99 21.11 36.65
N GLY A 300 16.88 20.63 36.08
CA GLY A 300 15.53 20.81 36.61
C GLY A 300 14.83 22.13 36.24
N ASN A 301 15.54 23.11 35.65
CA ASN A 301 14.96 24.41 35.28
C ASN A 301 14.48 24.43 33.82
N PRO A 302 13.25 24.86 33.51
CA PRO A 302 12.77 25.02 32.14
C PRO A 302 13.61 26.02 31.32
N VAL A 303 13.87 25.68 30.06
CA VAL A 303 14.57 26.56 29.10
C VAL A 303 13.78 26.70 27.81
N THR A 304 13.84 27.89 27.20
CA THR A 304 13.19 28.17 25.92
C THR A 304 14.22 28.05 24.79
N PRO A 305 14.03 27.14 23.82
CA PRO A 305 14.99 26.96 22.74
C PRO A 305 14.96 28.12 21.73
N VAL A 306 16.09 28.36 21.07
CA VAL A 306 16.17 29.27 19.92
C VAL A 306 15.68 28.54 18.67
N THR A 307 14.73 29.13 17.95
CA THR A 307 14.13 28.52 16.77
C THR A 307 14.88 28.87 15.48
N ILE A 308 15.17 27.86 14.67
CA ILE A 308 15.68 27.98 13.30
C ILE A 308 14.69 27.31 12.35
N SER A 309 14.07 28.09 11.49
CA SER A 309 12.95 27.61 10.64
C SER A 309 13.17 27.79 9.14
N ASN A 310 14.06 28.70 8.76
CA ASN A 310 14.31 29.10 7.38
C ASN A 310 15.69 28.60 6.92
N ALA A 311 15.71 27.94 5.76
CA ALA A 311 16.96 27.49 5.15
C ALA A 311 17.75 28.68 4.57
N VAL A 312 19.07 28.74 4.83
CA VAL A 312 19.98 29.77 4.31
C VAL A 312 20.96 29.13 3.31
N GLY A 313 20.64 29.25 2.02
CA GLY A 313 21.44 28.70 0.92
C GLY A 313 21.04 27.26 0.54
N GLN A 314 21.72 26.70 -0.46
CA GLN A 314 21.51 25.33 -0.94
C GLN A 314 22.79 24.49 -0.78
N ARG A 315 22.63 23.19 -0.51
CA ARG A 315 23.74 22.23 -0.38
C ARG A 315 23.46 21.04 -1.30
N ASN A 316 24.49 20.54 -1.97
CA ASN A 316 24.38 19.33 -2.81
C ASN A 316 23.99 18.11 -1.97
N PRO A 317 23.32 17.09 -2.56
CA PRO A 317 22.93 15.88 -1.84
C PRO A 317 24.13 15.19 -1.18
N LEU A 318 23.96 14.74 0.06
CA LEU A 318 24.93 13.88 0.75
C LEU A 318 24.60 12.40 0.47
N THR A 319 25.60 11.61 0.10
CA THR A 319 25.45 10.17 -0.20
C THR A 319 25.61 9.33 1.06
N SER A 320 24.57 8.62 1.49
CA SER A 320 24.62 7.64 2.58
C SER A 320 23.61 6.52 2.33
N SER A 321 24.01 5.27 2.58
CA SER A 321 23.20 4.05 2.42
C SER A 321 22.58 3.55 3.74
N ILE A 322 22.79 4.25 4.87
CA ILE A 322 22.47 3.74 6.22
C ILE A 322 21.60 4.73 7.03
N GLY A 323 21.63 6.03 6.69
CA GLY A 323 20.84 7.06 7.39
C GLY A 323 20.80 8.41 6.67
N MET A 324 19.89 9.28 7.10
CA MET A 324 19.74 10.65 6.59
C MET A 324 20.43 11.66 7.50
N TYR A 325 21.21 12.57 6.93
CA TYR A 325 21.79 13.71 7.64
C TYR A 325 20.92 14.95 7.47
N VAL A 326 20.42 15.51 8.57
CA VAL A 326 19.66 16.76 8.62
C VAL A 326 20.60 17.92 8.87
N ASP A 327 20.94 18.67 7.82
CA ASP A 327 21.62 19.96 7.97
C ASP A 327 20.65 20.98 8.58
N THR A 328 21.05 21.56 9.72
CA THR A 328 20.17 22.39 10.55
C THR A 328 20.13 23.86 10.14
N LEU A 329 20.78 24.20 9.03
CA LEU A 329 20.78 25.55 8.48
C LEU A 329 20.45 25.59 6.99
N ARG A 330 20.88 24.58 6.23
CA ARG A 330 20.62 24.43 4.79
C ARG A 330 19.68 23.26 4.61
N GLY A 331 18.49 23.46 4.05
CA GLY A 331 17.66 22.33 3.65
C GLY A 331 18.45 21.45 2.67
N THR A 332 18.69 20.18 2.98
CA THR A 332 19.27 19.23 2.02
C THR A 332 18.16 18.46 1.34
N ASN A 333 18.37 18.03 0.09
CA ASN A 333 17.53 17.02 -0.53
C ASN A 333 18.09 15.65 -0.17
N PRO A 334 17.41 14.84 0.66
CA PRO A 334 17.82 13.46 0.90
C PRO A 334 17.65 12.66 -0.40
N ILE A 335 18.57 11.73 -0.67
CA ILE A 335 18.50 10.86 -1.85
C ILE A 335 17.46 9.77 -1.59
N GLY A 336 16.61 9.49 -2.57
CA GLY A 336 15.70 8.33 -2.59
C GLY A 336 16.38 7.03 -3.03
N GLY A 337 17.59 6.75 -2.55
CA GLY A 337 18.32 5.50 -2.83
C GLY A 337 17.90 4.38 -1.86
N LEU A 338 18.15 3.12 -2.21
CA LEU A 338 17.81 1.92 -1.43
C LEU A 338 18.20 2.07 0.05
N ILE A 339 17.21 2.30 0.91
CA ILE A 339 17.38 2.33 2.36
C ILE A 339 16.96 0.97 2.92
N PRO A 340 17.74 0.37 3.85
CA PRO A 340 17.41 -0.92 4.47
C PRO A 340 15.99 -0.97 5.04
N SER A 341 15.36 -2.15 5.00
CA SER A 341 14.10 -2.38 5.72
C SER A 341 14.36 -2.48 7.23
N GLY A 342 13.40 -2.04 8.03
CA GLY A 342 13.50 -2.07 9.50
C GLY A 342 13.82 -0.70 10.12
N GLU A 343 15.09 -0.45 10.43
CA GLU A 343 15.54 0.75 11.15
C GLU A 343 16.55 1.56 10.33
N ALA A 344 16.49 2.89 10.42
CA ALA A 344 17.46 3.79 9.80
C ALA A 344 17.78 4.97 10.73
N ASP A 345 18.93 5.60 10.49
CA ASP A 345 19.41 6.69 11.32
C ASP A 345 19.01 8.06 10.76
N LEU A 346 18.66 8.99 11.65
CA LEU A 346 18.44 10.40 11.34
C LEU A 346 19.42 11.25 12.16
N ILE A 347 20.48 11.71 11.49
CA ILE A 347 21.61 12.40 12.12
C ILE A 347 21.39 13.90 12.02
N ILE A 348 21.26 14.60 13.14
CA ILE A 348 21.00 16.04 13.17
C ILE A 348 22.32 16.80 13.25
N GLY A 349 22.60 17.58 12.21
CA GLY A 349 23.83 18.33 12.03
C GLY A 349 23.98 19.55 12.94
N SER A 350 25.22 20.00 13.12
CA SER A 350 25.58 21.11 14.00
C SER A 350 25.62 22.48 13.29
N GLU A 351 25.15 22.59 12.05
CA GLU A 351 25.26 23.81 11.23
C GLU A 351 24.57 25.04 11.85
N ALA A 352 23.54 24.84 12.68
CA ALA A 352 22.91 25.88 13.49
C ALA A 352 23.91 26.71 14.29
N SER A 353 25.04 26.12 14.73
CA SER A 353 26.11 26.81 15.47
C SER A 353 26.76 27.97 14.70
N LYS A 354 26.59 28.04 13.38
CA LYS A 354 27.11 29.13 12.55
C LYS A 354 26.33 30.44 12.71
N VAL A 355 25.09 30.35 13.19
CA VAL A 355 24.17 31.50 13.28
C VAL A 355 23.63 31.73 14.69
N THR A 356 23.87 30.80 15.62
CA THR A 356 23.52 30.96 17.03
C THR A 356 24.54 30.27 17.93
N THR A 357 24.80 30.87 19.10
CA THR A 357 25.58 30.27 20.20
C THR A 357 24.68 29.64 21.27
N ALA A 358 23.37 29.54 21.00
CA ALA A 358 22.41 28.93 21.91
C ALA A 358 22.73 27.45 22.17
N LYS A 359 22.44 27.00 23.39
CA LYS A 359 22.68 25.61 23.82
C LYS A 359 21.46 24.71 23.71
N ASP A 360 20.30 25.28 23.38
CA ASP A 360 19.02 24.60 23.22
C ASP A 360 18.38 25.17 21.95
N ILE A 361 18.27 24.35 20.91
CA ILE A 361 17.87 24.80 19.57
C ILE A 361 16.67 24.00 19.10
N GLU A 362 15.67 24.68 18.54
CA GLU A 362 14.52 24.07 17.87
C GLU A 362 14.64 24.29 16.36
N VAL A 363 14.68 23.21 15.57
CA VAL A 363 14.68 23.27 14.11
C VAL A 363 13.32 22.85 13.59
N ASN A 364 12.66 23.68 12.77
CA ASN A 364 11.34 23.38 12.22
C ASN A 364 11.14 23.98 10.81
N GLY A 365 9.92 23.95 10.29
CA GLY A 365 9.55 24.68 9.07
C GLY A 365 10.19 24.15 7.78
N GLU A 366 10.65 25.06 6.92
CA GLU A 366 11.16 24.76 5.57
C GLU A 366 12.37 23.82 5.59
N ILE A 367 13.17 23.88 6.66
CA ILE A 367 14.33 23.01 6.84
C ILE A 367 13.89 21.54 6.86
N LEU A 368 12.76 21.20 7.49
CA LEU A 368 12.33 19.81 7.66
C LEU A 368 11.61 19.20 6.46
N LYS A 369 11.06 20.02 5.56
CA LYS A 369 10.25 19.57 4.42
C LYS A 369 10.91 18.50 3.53
N PRO A 370 12.16 18.67 3.06
CA PRO A 370 12.76 17.67 2.16
C PRO A 370 13.02 16.33 2.87
N TYR A 371 13.29 16.35 4.18
CA TYR A 371 13.44 15.14 5.00
C TYR A 371 12.11 14.43 5.19
N ASN A 372 11.03 15.14 5.52
CA ASN A 372 9.69 14.57 5.62
C ASN A 372 9.23 13.95 4.30
N LYS A 373 9.61 14.54 3.16
CA LYS A 373 9.37 13.94 1.83
C LYS A 373 10.12 12.62 1.65
N ALA A 374 11.38 12.53 2.07
CA ALA A 374 12.17 11.31 1.97
C ALA A 374 11.71 10.22 2.94
N ILE A 375 11.33 10.57 4.17
CA ILE A 375 10.72 9.65 5.15
C ILE A 375 9.45 9.05 4.55
N ALA A 376 8.57 9.88 3.98
CA ALA A 376 7.33 9.42 3.37
C ALA A 376 7.56 8.52 2.15
N ALA A 377 8.66 8.71 1.42
CA ALA A 377 9.04 7.89 0.27
C ALA A 377 9.66 6.53 0.65
N ASN A 378 10.00 6.32 1.93
CA ASN A 378 10.67 5.09 2.41
C ASN A 378 9.87 4.40 3.54
N PRO A 379 8.64 3.90 3.25
CA PRO A 379 7.76 3.30 4.25
C PRO A 379 8.27 1.98 4.84
N GLN A 380 9.28 1.34 4.22
CA GLN A 380 9.93 0.13 4.72
C GLN A 380 10.73 0.36 6.02
N ILE A 381 11.00 1.63 6.35
CA ILE A 381 11.66 2.01 7.60
C ILE A 381 10.59 2.27 8.64
N THR A 382 10.52 1.37 9.61
CA THR A 382 9.53 1.40 10.69
C THR A 382 10.00 2.17 11.91
N ASN A 383 11.31 2.49 11.99
CA ASN A 383 11.91 3.24 13.09
C ASN A 383 13.05 4.13 12.60
N TRP A 384 12.95 5.44 12.85
CA TRP A 384 14.03 6.41 12.60
C TRP A 384 14.72 6.76 13.92
N LYS A 385 15.98 6.34 14.07
CA LYS A 385 16.80 6.66 15.24
C LYS A 385 17.36 8.07 15.10
N ILE A 386 16.81 9.01 15.84
CA ILE A 386 17.27 10.41 15.84
C ILE A 386 18.48 10.53 16.76
N TYR A 387 19.58 11.13 16.34
CA TYR A 387 20.71 11.50 17.21
C TYR A 387 21.49 12.68 16.64
N SER A 388 22.31 13.33 17.46
CA SER A 388 23.12 14.45 17.00
C SER A 388 24.38 13.96 16.27
N GLY A 389 24.75 14.64 15.19
CA GLY A 389 26.06 14.48 14.56
C GLY A 389 27.18 15.22 15.31
N ALA A 390 26.87 16.01 16.33
CA ALA A 390 27.84 16.70 17.18
C ALA A 390 28.06 15.94 18.49
N PHE A 391 29.33 15.79 18.89
CA PHE A 391 29.70 15.11 20.14
C PHE A 391 29.16 15.80 21.40
N THR A 392 28.92 17.11 21.33
CA THR A 392 28.48 17.93 22.47
C THR A 392 26.97 18.12 22.56
N TRP A 393 26.20 17.62 21.59
CA TRP A 393 24.75 17.89 21.46
C TRP A 393 23.94 16.59 21.54
N ILE A 394 22.69 16.70 21.96
CA ILE A 394 21.73 15.60 21.97
C ILE A 394 20.58 15.95 21.03
N ALA A 395 20.16 15.03 20.19
CA ALA A 395 19.06 15.32 19.26
C ALA A 395 17.84 14.44 19.49
N THR A 396 16.66 15.05 19.39
CA THR A 396 15.37 14.38 19.29
C THR A 396 14.39 15.22 18.47
N GLY A 397 13.13 14.79 18.31
CA GLY A 397 12.11 15.57 17.62
C GLY A 397 10.69 15.18 18.00
N THR A 398 9.74 16.07 17.77
CA THR A 398 8.30 15.76 17.88
C THR A 398 7.75 15.26 16.55
N ILE A 399 6.82 14.31 16.62
CA ILE A 399 6.11 13.77 15.46
C ILE A 399 4.68 14.29 15.50
N ASP A 400 4.25 14.93 14.41
CA ASP A 400 2.87 15.36 14.24
C ASP A 400 1.96 14.15 14.09
N SER A 401 1.01 13.98 15.00
CA SER A 401 0.17 12.78 15.07
C SER A 401 -0.76 12.61 13.88
N ALA A 402 -1.15 13.71 13.21
CA ALA A 402 -2.04 13.68 12.05
C ALA A 402 -1.31 13.30 10.76
N THR A 403 -0.11 13.86 10.58
CA THR A 403 0.68 13.67 9.34
C THR A 403 1.74 12.58 9.44
N GLN A 404 2.09 12.16 10.66
CA GLN A 404 3.22 11.27 10.96
C GLN A 404 4.57 11.81 10.46
N GLN A 405 4.68 13.14 10.33
CA GLN A 405 5.88 13.85 9.91
C GLN A 405 6.62 14.43 11.11
N ILE A 406 7.93 14.63 10.97
CA ILE A 406 8.72 15.35 11.97
C ILE A 406 8.27 16.81 11.95
N LYS A 407 7.79 17.28 13.09
CA LYS A 407 7.28 18.65 13.25
C LYS A 407 8.38 19.61 13.69
N ASN A 408 9.11 19.23 14.73
CA ASN A 408 10.25 19.96 15.24
C ASN A 408 11.37 18.98 15.60
N LEU A 409 12.62 19.40 15.42
CA LEU A 409 13.80 18.76 15.99
C LEU A 409 14.36 19.64 17.10
N TYR A 410 14.92 19.02 18.14
CA TYR A 410 15.55 19.67 19.27
C TYR A 410 16.99 19.22 19.39
N LEU A 411 17.89 20.16 19.65
CA LEU A 411 19.35 20.00 19.78
C LEU A 411 19.87 20.60 21.07
#